data_AF-X1VAH1-F1
#
_entry.id   AF-X1VAH1-F1
#
_cell.length_a   1.000
_cell.length_b   1.000
_cell.length_c   1.000
_cell.angle_alpha   90.00
_cell.angle_beta   90.00
_cell.angle_gamma   90.00
#
_symmetry.space_group_name_H-M   'P 1'
#
loop_
_entity.id
_entity.type
_entity.pdbx_description
1 polymer ?
#
loop_
_entity_poly.entity_id
_entity_poly.type
_entity_poly.pdbx_seq_one_letter_code
_entity_poly.pdbx_strand_id
1 'polypeptide(L)'
;MIIQESREVNNADGRLIQKRLGQPPLAFFEHGDYLLRGNGVTCLIERVTNSGLLADIESGRMVEKLEGCAEDADIVLLLVEGLILPARNGYTLIQEAGYAFNYYDLKCSMPFWSVNSVGISSIPIRSDRPYT
;
A
#
# COMPACT_ATOMS: atom_id res chain seq x y z
N MET A 1 -19.64 -6.12 1.53
CA MET A 1 -19.08 -7.33 0.90
C MET A 1 -17.72 -6.98 0.33
N ILE A 2 -16.74 -7.87 0.47
CA ILE A 2 -15.44 -7.75 -0.20
C ILE A 2 -15.34 -8.82 -1.29
N ILE A 3 -14.82 -8.45 -2.45
CA ILE A 3 -14.49 -9.35 -3.56
C ILE A 3 -13.00 -9.16 -3.81
N GLN A 4 -12.27 -10.26 -3.95
CA GLN A 4 -10.83 -10.24 -4.16
C GLN A 4 -10.49 -10.53 -5.61
N GLU A 5 -9.46 -9.86 -6.12
CA GLU A 5 -8.92 -10.13 -7.44
C GLU A 5 -8.21 -11.50 -7.47
N SER A 6 -8.49 -12.30 -8.51
CA SER A 6 -8.10 -13.72 -8.56
C SER A 6 -6.58 -13.95 -8.60
N ARG A 7 -5.80 -13.03 -9.18
CA ARG A 7 -4.33 -13.05 -9.22
C ARG A 7 -3.74 -12.76 -7.84
N GLU A 8 -4.43 -12.00 -7.00
CA GLU A 8 -3.99 -11.61 -5.65
C GLU A 8 -4.05 -12.75 -4.63
N VAL A 9 -4.79 -13.84 -4.92
CA VAL A 9 -5.02 -14.95 -3.96
C VAL A 9 -3.72 -15.57 -3.45
N ASN A 10 -2.69 -15.61 -4.29
CA ASN A 10 -1.43 -16.26 -3.99
C ASN A 10 -0.39 -15.33 -3.36
N ASN A 11 -0.68 -14.05 -3.13
CA ASN A 11 0.21 -13.17 -2.37
C ASN A 11 -0.07 -13.26 -0.86
N ALA A 12 0.78 -12.63 -0.04
CA ALA A 12 0.66 -12.70 1.43
C ALA A 12 -0.66 -12.07 1.92
N ASP A 13 -0.99 -10.89 1.39
CA ASP A 13 -2.23 -10.13 1.50
C ASP A 13 -3.47 -10.99 1.32
N GLY A 14 -3.57 -11.54 0.12
CA GLY A 14 -4.67 -12.35 -0.35
C GLY A 14 -4.86 -13.60 0.48
N ARG A 15 -3.79 -14.30 0.84
CA ARG A 15 -3.88 -15.45 1.76
C ARG A 15 -4.40 -15.05 3.14
N LEU A 16 -3.97 -13.90 3.66
CA LEU A 16 -4.44 -13.40 4.95
C LEU A 16 -5.93 -13.04 4.89
N ILE A 17 -6.37 -12.37 3.84
CA ILE A 17 -7.77 -12.01 3.59
C ILE A 17 -8.64 -13.26 3.48
N GLN A 18 -8.24 -14.24 2.67
CA GLN A 18 -8.92 -15.54 2.53
C GLN A 18 -9.09 -16.23 3.90
N LYS A 19 -8.03 -16.25 4.71
CA LYS A 19 -8.04 -16.85 6.05
C LYS A 19 -8.92 -16.09 7.04
N ARG A 20 -8.91 -14.75 6.99
CA ARG A 20 -9.62 -13.90 7.96
C ARG A 20 -11.10 -13.73 7.65
N LEU A 21 -11.46 -13.71 6.37
CA LEU A 21 -12.80 -13.40 5.91
C LEU A 21 -13.58 -14.63 5.41
N GLY A 22 -13.00 -15.83 5.50
CA GLY A 22 -13.70 -17.07 5.18
C GLY A 22 -13.92 -17.26 3.68
N GLN A 23 -12.89 -16.98 2.88
CA GLN A 23 -12.90 -17.09 1.42
C GLN A 23 -13.88 -16.14 0.72
N PRO A 24 -13.57 -14.82 0.66
CA PRO A 24 -14.40 -13.89 -0.10
C PRO A 24 -14.48 -14.31 -1.58
N PRO A 25 -15.58 -13.93 -2.28
CA PRO A 25 -15.71 -14.16 -3.71
C PRO A 25 -14.50 -13.67 -4.48
N LEU A 26 -14.11 -14.45 -5.48
CA LEU A 26 -13.04 -14.12 -6.41
C LEU A 26 -13.61 -13.61 -7.72
N ALA A 27 -12.94 -12.64 -8.33
CA ALA A 27 -13.24 -12.15 -9.66
C ALA A 27 -11.96 -11.72 -10.37
N PHE A 28 -12.02 -11.51 -11.68
CA PHE A 28 -10.96 -10.84 -12.43
C PHE A 28 -11.38 -9.40 -12.63
N PHE A 29 -10.50 -8.48 -12.26
CA PHE A 29 -10.70 -7.04 -12.46
C PHE A 29 -9.74 -6.54 -13.54
N GLU A 30 -10.17 -5.55 -14.32
CA GLU A 30 -9.23 -4.81 -15.16
C GLU A 30 -8.32 -3.92 -14.29
N HIS A 31 -8.89 -3.32 -13.24
CA HIS A 31 -8.21 -2.42 -12.31
C HIS A 31 -8.49 -2.77 -10.84
N GLY A 32 -7.51 -2.49 -9.96
CA GLY A 32 -7.62 -2.71 -8.53
C GLY A 32 -7.45 -4.18 -8.10
N ASP A 33 -7.17 -4.36 -6.81
CA ASP A 33 -6.88 -5.65 -6.19
C ASP A 33 -8.05 -6.18 -5.33
N TYR A 34 -8.88 -5.27 -4.80
CA TYR A 34 -10.04 -5.62 -3.99
C TYR A 34 -11.20 -4.67 -4.27
N LEU A 35 -12.40 -5.23 -4.37
CA LEU A 35 -13.63 -4.48 -4.52
C LEU A 35 -14.49 -4.60 -3.27
N LEU A 36 -14.75 -3.47 -2.63
CA LEU A 36 -15.73 -3.34 -1.56
C LEU A 36 -17.06 -2.89 -2.15
N ARG A 37 -18.14 -3.59 -1.81
CA ARG A 37 -19.51 -3.22 -2.17
C ARG A 37 -20.39 -3.12 -0.93
N GLY A 38 -21.11 -2.02 -0.79
CA GLY A 38 -22.07 -1.84 0.30
C GLY A 38 -22.89 -0.57 0.13
N ASN A 39 -24.18 -0.62 0.50
CA ASN A 39 -25.07 0.53 0.52
C ASN A 39 -25.15 1.31 -0.80
N GLY A 40 -25.09 0.60 -1.94
CA GLY A 40 -25.12 1.22 -3.26
C GLY A 40 -23.83 1.92 -3.68
N VAL A 41 -22.76 1.80 -2.90
CA VAL A 41 -21.43 2.36 -3.20
C VAL A 41 -20.43 1.23 -3.48
N THR A 42 -19.59 1.44 -4.48
CA THR A 42 -18.43 0.61 -4.79
C THR A 42 -17.14 1.33 -4.43
N CYS A 43 -16.19 0.58 -3.89
CA CYS A 43 -14.86 1.08 -3.63
C CYS A 43 -13.81 0.09 -4.10
N LEU A 44 -12.95 0.51 -5.04
CA LEU A 44 -11.79 -0.26 -5.46
C LEU A 44 -10.58 0.11 -4.61
N ILE A 45 -9.83 -0.91 -4.22
CA ILE A 45 -8.57 -0.79 -3.50
C ILE A 45 -7.46 -1.20 -4.45
N GLU A 46 -6.58 -0.28 -4.78
CA GLU A 46 -5.30 -0.56 -5.45
C GLU A 46 -4.22 -0.63 -4.36
N ARG A 47 -3.53 -1.77 -4.23
CA ARG A 47 -2.39 -1.91 -3.33
C ARG A 47 -1.09 -1.74 -4.12
N VAL A 48 -0.14 -1.06 -3.50
CA VAL A 48 1.18 -0.88 -4.09
C VAL A 48 2.23 -0.82 -3.00
N THR A 49 3.40 -1.41 -3.24
CA THR A 49 4.55 -1.21 -2.35
C THR A 49 5.05 0.23 -2.45
N ASN A 50 5.71 0.74 -1.41
CA ASN A 50 6.36 2.06 -1.45
C ASN A 50 7.29 2.23 -2.67
N SER A 51 8.08 1.21 -3.00
CA SER A 51 8.97 1.17 -4.16
C SER A 51 8.19 1.11 -5.47
N GLY A 52 7.12 0.32 -5.53
CA GLY A 52 6.23 0.24 -6.68
C GLY A 52 5.54 1.57 -6.97
N LEU A 53 5.10 2.27 -5.93
CA LEU A 53 4.48 3.60 -6.06
C LEU A 53 5.46 4.60 -6.67
N LEU A 54 6.68 4.66 -6.16
CA LEU A 54 7.70 5.58 -6.69
C LEU A 54 8.03 5.25 -8.15
N ALA A 55 8.17 3.97 -8.49
CA ALA A 55 8.44 3.54 -9.86
C ALA A 55 7.30 3.90 -10.81
N ASP A 56 6.04 3.69 -10.39
CA ASP A 56 4.87 4.01 -11.20
C ASP A 56 4.62 5.53 -11.33
N ILE A 57 5.01 6.33 -10.33
CA ILE A 57 5.03 7.79 -10.45
C ILE A 57 6.10 8.23 -11.44
N GLU A 58 7.32 7.70 -11.33
CA GLU A 58 8.43 8.04 -12.23
C GLU A 58 8.11 7.69 -13.68
N SER A 59 7.44 6.55 -13.90
CA SER A 59 7.02 6.12 -15.23
C SER A 59 5.70 6.73 -15.72
N GLY A 60 5.01 7.53 -14.89
CA GLY A 60 3.68 8.10 -15.18
C GLY A 60 2.50 7.11 -15.13
N ARG A 61 2.75 5.81 -14.89
CA ARG A 61 1.72 4.75 -14.92
C ARG A 61 0.73 4.83 -13.77
N MET A 62 1.09 5.50 -12.67
CA MET A 62 0.20 5.62 -11.51
C MET A 62 -1.09 6.39 -11.85
N VAL A 63 -1.01 7.37 -12.75
CA VAL A 63 -2.19 8.13 -13.18
C VAL A 63 -3.15 7.22 -13.93
N GLU A 64 -2.66 6.51 -14.96
CA GLU A 64 -3.46 5.58 -15.76
C GLU A 64 -4.14 4.50 -14.89
N LYS A 65 -3.42 3.94 -13.92
CA LYS A 65 -3.97 2.96 -12.97
C LYS A 65 -5.13 3.51 -12.15
N LEU A 66 -4.95 4.70 -11.56
CA LEU A 66 -5.95 5.29 -10.68
C LEU A 66 -7.16 5.82 -11.46
N GLU A 67 -6.96 6.32 -12.68
CA GLU A 67 -8.04 6.70 -13.60
C GLU A 67 -8.88 5.47 -13.96
N GLY A 68 -8.26 4.34 -14.34
CA GLY A 68 -8.99 3.10 -14.59
C GLY A 68 -9.78 2.60 -13.37
N CYS A 69 -9.21 2.69 -12.16
CA CYS A 69 -9.95 2.38 -10.94
C CYS A 69 -11.16 3.32 -10.71
N ALA A 70 -11.04 4.59 -11.07
CA ALA A 70 -12.08 5.59 -10.87
C ALA A 70 -13.21 5.48 -11.92
N GLU A 71 -12.93 4.88 -13.09
CA GLU A 71 -13.95 4.52 -14.07
C GLU A 71 -14.84 3.36 -13.57
N ASP A 72 -14.26 2.44 -12.80
CA ASP A 72 -14.92 1.21 -12.35
C ASP A 72 -15.59 1.30 -10.96
N ALA A 73 -15.32 2.35 -10.17
CA ALA A 73 -15.84 2.48 -8.81
C ALA A 73 -16.11 3.93 -8.36
N ASP A 74 -17.06 4.09 -7.43
CA ASP A 74 -17.41 5.39 -6.86
C ASP A 74 -16.27 6.00 -6.01
N ILE A 75 -15.45 5.14 -5.41
CA ILE A 75 -14.35 5.51 -4.53
C ILE A 75 -13.12 4.66 -4.87
N VAL A 76 -11.96 5.31 -5.02
CA VAL A 76 -10.68 4.62 -5.13
C VAL A 76 -9.86 4.84 -3.86
N LEU A 77 -9.38 3.76 -3.27
CA LEU A 77 -8.42 3.79 -2.17
C LEU A 77 -7.07 3.25 -2.66
N LEU A 78 -6.06 4.12 -2.64
CA LEU A 78 -4.68 3.69 -2.83
C LEU A 78 -4.08 3.29 -1.49
N LEU A 79 -3.77 2.01 -1.32
CA LEU A 79 -3.10 1.49 -0.14
C LEU A 79 -1.62 1.30 -0.42
N VAL A 80 -0.79 2.10 0.25
CA VAL A 80 0.66 2.06 0.09
C VAL A 80 1.27 1.22 1.21
N GLU A 81 2.00 0.17 0.83
CA GLU A 81 2.69 -0.71 1.77
C GLU A 81 4.10 -0.21 2.07
N GLY A 82 4.39 -0.05 3.36
CA GLY A 82 5.69 0.42 3.83
C GLY A 82 5.79 1.94 3.87
N LEU A 83 6.79 2.42 4.60
CA LEU A 83 6.97 3.85 4.82
C LEU A 83 7.72 4.51 3.66
N ILE A 84 7.33 5.75 3.39
CA ILE A 84 8.04 6.71 2.53
C ILE A 84 8.40 7.89 3.40
N LEU A 85 9.69 8.15 3.58
CA LEU A 85 10.19 9.18 4.47
C LEU A 85 11.01 10.21 3.67
N PRO A 86 10.58 11.48 3.62
CA PRO A 86 11.35 12.52 2.96
C PRO A 86 12.61 12.84 3.77
N ALA A 87 13.77 12.92 3.10
CA ALA A 87 15.03 13.33 3.72
C ALA A 87 15.46 14.73 3.27
N ARG A 88 16.13 15.47 4.16
CA ARG A 88 16.55 16.86 3.92
C ARG A 88 17.58 17.04 2.79
N ASN A 89 18.17 15.95 2.30
CA ASN A 89 19.23 15.95 1.30
C ASN A 89 18.71 15.70 -0.13
N GLY A 90 17.40 15.82 -0.37
CA GLY A 90 16.80 15.57 -1.70
C GLY A 90 16.64 14.08 -2.03
N TYR A 91 16.77 13.20 -1.05
CA TYR A 91 16.50 11.77 -1.17
C TYR A 91 15.18 11.41 -0.50
N THR A 92 14.61 10.29 -0.93
CA THR A 92 13.53 9.62 -0.21
C THR A 92 14.05 8.31 0.33
N LEU A 93 13.79 8.08 1.61
CA LEU A 93 14.07 6.82 2.26
C LEU A 93 12.83 5.94 2.15
N ILE A 94 13.03 4.69 1.75
CA ILE A 94 11.97 3.69 1.73
C ILE A 94 12.31 2.56 2.70
N GLN A 95 11.27 1.96 3.24
CA GLN A 95 11.39 0.79 4.08
C GLN A 95 11.52 -0.48 3.20
N GLU A 96 12.55 -1.30 3.43
CA GLU A 96 12.77 -2.54 2.67
C GLU A 96 12.27 -3.82 3.38
N ALA A 97 12.04 -3.79 4.70
CA ALA A 97 11.48 -4.94 5.44
C ALA A 97 10.87 -4.56 6.79
N GLY A 98 9.93 -5.38 7.26
CA GLY A 98 9.42 -5.53 8.64
C GLY A 98 9.41 -4.28 9.51
N TYR A 99 8.24 -3.63 9.64
CA TYR A 99 8.01 -2.71 10.76
C TYR A 99 7.01 -3.35 11.72
N ALA A 100 7.42 -3.52 12.96
CA ALA A 100 6.47 -3.62 14.05
C ALA A 100 6.26 -2.19 14.57
N PHE A 101 5.03 -1.68 14.48
CA PHE A 101 4.67 -0.54 15.31
C PHE A 101 4.72 -1.01 16.77
N ASN A 102 5.67 -0.50 17.54
CA ASN A 102 5.45 -0.41 18.97
C ASN A 102 4.34 0.64 19.14
N TYR A 103 3.12 0.18 19.37
CA TYR A 103 2.06 1.07 19.83
C TYR A 103 2.53 1.65 21.17
N TYR A 104 2.97 2.91 21.17
CA TYR A 104 3.18 3.63 22.40
C TYR A 104 1.79 4.04 22.90
N ASP A 105 1.16 3.18 23.71
CA ASP A 105 0.11 3.67 24.60
C ASP A 105 0.78 4.63 25.58
N LEU A 106 0.68 5.94 25.31
CA LEU A 106 1.17 7.00 26.18
C LEU A 106 0.52 6.96 27.58
N LYS A 107 -0.46 6.07 27.83
CA LYS A 107 -1.17 5.93 29.11
C LYS A 107 -0.70 4.77 29.98
N CYS A 108 0.16 3.85 29.50
CA CYS A 108 0.56 2.68 30.28
C CYS A 108 2.06 2.40 30.22
N SER A 109 2.73 2.62 31.35
CA SER A 109 4.07 2.11 31.63
C SER A 109 4.05 0.59 31.76
N MET A 110 4.91 -0.14 31.02
CA MET A 110 5.63 -1.41 31.34
C MET A 110 5.83 -2.29 30.08
N PRO A 111 6.66 -3.37 30.13
CA PRO A 111 8.10 -3.39 29.91
C PRO A 111 8.50 -3.96 28.53
N PHE A 112 9.70 -3.57 28.10
CA PHE A 112 10.30 -3.75 26.79
C PHE A 112 10.80 -5.18 26.51
N TRP A 113 10.50 -5.72 25.33
CA TRP A 113 11.21 -6.83 24.69
C TRP A 113 11.49 -6.45 23.22
N SER A 114 12.76 -6.34 22.83
CA SER A 114 13.16 -6.03 21.45
C SER A 114 13.97 -7.14 20.79
N VAL A 115 13.62 -7.44 19.53
CA VAL A 115 14.43 -8.05 18.46
C VAL A 115 13.67 -7.74 17.15
N ASN A 116 14.22 -7.41 15.97
CA ASN A 116 15.57 -7.38 15.38
C ASN A 116 15.63 -6.39 14.18
N SER A 117 16.84 -5.96 13.82
CA SER A 117 17.35 -5.28 12.60
C SER A 117 16.38 -4.72 11.54
N VAL A 118 16.39 -3.39 11.37
CA VAL A 118 15.69 -2.63 10.31
C VAL A 118 16.67 -2.27 9.18
N GLY A 119 16.33 -2.59 7.93
CA GLY A 119 17.03 -2.09 6.74
C GLY A 119 16.30 -0.87 6.17
N ILE A 120 17.02 0.23 5.95
CA ILE A 120 16.55 1.43 5.25
C ILE A 120 17.45 1.62 4.04
N SER A 121 16.87 1.78 2.85
CA SER A 121 17.59 2.16 1.64
C SER A 121 17.17 3.56 1.17
N SER A 122 18.09 4.23 0.49
CA SER A 122 17.90 5.56 -0.06
C SER A 122 17.70 5.50 -1.57
N ILE A 123 16.60 6.04 -2.07
CA ILE A 123 16.37 6.21 -3.51
C ILE A 123 16.56 7.70 -3.86
N PRO A 124 17.42 8.03 -4.85
CA PRO A 124 17.55 9.40 -5.33
C PRO A 124 16.28 9.82 -6.08
N ILE A 125 15.76 11.01 -5.77
CA ILE A 125 14.75 11.66 -6.61
C ILE A 125 15.50 12.56 -7.60
N ARG A 126 15.29 12.37 -8.91
CA ARG A 126 15.64 13.41 -9.90
C ARG A 126 14.68 14.58 -9.71
N SER A 127 15.06 15.58 -8.90
CA SER A 127 14.35 16.84 -8.86
C SER A 127 14.93 17.78 -9.92
N ASP A 128 14.20 18.01 -11.00
CA ASP A 128 14.56 19.03 -12.01
C ASP A 128 14.34 20.47 -11.50
N ARG A 129 14.16 20.66 -10.19
CA ARG A 129 13.95 21.97 -9.57
C ARG A 129 14.90 22.16 -8.38
N PRO A 130 15.72 23.22 -8.38
CA PRO A 130 16.44 23.60 -7.17
C PRO A 130 15.45 24.05 -6.10
N TYR A 131 15.57 23.50 -4.90
CA TYR A 131 14.90 24.02 -3.72
C TYR A 131 15.44 25.44 -3.47
N THR A 132 14.57 26.45 -3.64
CA THR A 132 14.83 27.85 -3.25
C THR A 132 14.09 28.15 -1.96
#